data_AF-A0A950JGT9-F1
#
_entry.id   AF-A0A950JGT9-F1
#
_cell.length_a   1.000
_cell.length_b   1.000
_cell.length_c   1.000
_cell.angle_alpha   90.00
_cell.angle_beta   90.00
_cell.angle_gamma   90.00
#
_symmetry.space_group_name_H-M   'P 1'
#
loop_
_entity.id
_entity.type
_entity.pdbx_description
1 polymer ?
#
loop_
_entity_poly.entity_id
_entity_poly.type
_entity_poly.pdbx_seq_one_letter_code
_entity_poly.pdbx_strand_id
1 'polypeptide(L)'
;FCPRRLRFAAAFGILLLEGYILLTGNYNWFNLQTMLLCLPLFDDAALRRILPSRLTSLARRGAKSQTPRRAVTIAVNAVSLLMVALSLVQMDERFGGSPPGPAVAIDEVAEPFHIVSPYGLFSVMTTERDEIIVEGSDNGVQWREYEFRYKPGDIKRSPPWNIPHQPRLDWQMRFAALDDPRRLPWFSRFLERLLENEPSVTGLLETNPFPDKPPTYVRAELYEYTYSGSDRAAGQWWGRRLAGLYFPKARLRAKDE
;
A
#
# COMPACT_ATOMS: atom_id res chain seq x y z
N PHE A 1 18.49 -22.06 9.54
CA PHE A 1 17.83 -23.34 9.87
C PHE A 1 16.94 -23.76 8.73
N CYS A 2 16.58 -25.04 8.66
CA CYS A 2 15.98 -25.74 7.52
C CYS A 2 16.95 -26.13 6.38
N PRO A 3 16.78 -27.35 5.80
CA PRO A 3 17.51 -27.82 4.62
C PRO A 3 17.49 -26.82 3.46
N ARG A 4 18.58 -26.79 2.69
CA ARG A 4 18.74 -25.91 1.50
C ARG A 4 17.49 -25.91 0.60
N ARG A 5 16.96 -27.09 0.30
CA ARG A 5 15.82 -27.26 -0.61
C ARG A 5 14.56 -26.57 -0.10
N LEU A 6 14.26 -26.68 1.19
CA LEU A 6 13.08 -26.04 1.80
C LEU A 6 13.21 -24.52 1.82
N ARG A 7 14.39 -23.99 2.17
CA ARG A 7 14.65 -22.54 2.10
C ARG A 7 14.46 -22.00 0.69
N PHE A 8 14.96 -22.72 -0.32
CA PHE A 8 14.85 -22.32 -1.71
C PHE A 8 13.40 -22.41 -2.18
N ALA A 9 12.68 -23.48 -1.85
CA ALA A 9 11.27 -23.60 -2.17
C ALA A 9 10.44 -22.46 -1.57
N ALA A 10 10.67 -22.12 -0.30
CA ALA A 10 10.00 -20.99 0.36
C ALA A 10 10.36 -19.65 -0.32
N ALA A 11 11.65 -19.39 -0.57
CA ALA A 11 12.10 -18.17 -1.22
C ALA A 11 11.52 -18.03 -2.63
N PHE A 12 11.60 -19.07 -3.46
CA PHE A 12 11.03 -19.04 -4.80
C PHE A 12 9.51 -18.94 -4.78
N GLY A 13 8.83 -19.63 -3.88
CA GLY A 13 7.37 -19.52 -3.73
C GLY A 13 6.94 -18.08 -3.44
N ILE A 14 7.60 -17.42 -2.48
CA ILE A 14 7.32 -16.02 -2.16
C ILE A 14 7.70 -15.12 -3.34
N LEU A 15 8.89 -15.26 -3.93
CA LEU A 15 9.30 -14.44 -5.08
C LEU A 15 8.35 -14.57 -6.28
N LEU A 16 7.84 -15.76 -6.55
CA LEU A 16 6.85 -16.00 -7.60
C LEU A 16 5.51 -15.33 -7.26
N LEU A 17 5.05 -15.45 -6.02
CA LEU A 17 3.83 -14.78 -5.55
C LEU A 17 3.98 -13.25 -5.64
N GLU A 18 5.06 -12.69 -5.12
CA GLU A 18 5.35 -11.26 -5.17
C GLU A 18 5.50 -10.77 -6.62
N GLY A 19 6.10 -11.59 -7.50
CA GLY A 19 6.20 -11.30 -8.93
C GLY A 19 4.84 -11.29 -9.61
N TYR A 20 3.96 -12.23 -9.27
CA TYR A 20 2.59 -12.25 -9.76
C TYR A 20 1.79 -11.04 -9.29
N ILE A 21 1.89 -10.68 -8.00
CA ILE A 21 1.22 -9.49 -7.45
C ILE A 21 1.76 -8.23 -8.13
N LEU A 22 3.08 -8.14 -8.34
CA LEU A 22 3.69 -7.03 -9.05
C LEU A 22 3.20 -6.96 -10.49
N LEU A 23 3.04 -8.08 -11.20
CA LEU A 23 2.60 -8.08 -12.61
C LEU A 23 1.10 -7.83 -12.79
N THR A 24 0.28 -8.21 -11.82
CA THR A 24 -1.19 -8.10 -11.91
C THR A 24 -1.75 -6.90 -11.15
N GLY A 25 -0.97 -6.29 -10.26
CA GLY A 25 -1.37 -5.18 -9.42
C GLY A 25 -0.37 -4.03 -9.44
N ASN A 26 -0.80 -2.89 -8.92
CA ASN A 26 0.03 -1.71 -8.77
C ASN A 26 0.28 -1.44 -7.29
N TYR A 27 1.03 -2.32 -6.63
CA TYR A 27 1.14 -2.41 -5.17
C TYR A 27 2.45 -1.84 -4.61
N ASN A 28 2.73 -0.56 -4.90
CA ASN A 28 3.85 0.25 -4.36
C ASN A 28 5.20 -0.52 -4.29
N TRP A 29 6.05 -0.23 -3.30
CA TRP A 29 7.35 -0.87 -3.11
C TRP A 29 7.32 -2.10 -2.18
N PHE A 30 6.18 -2.47 -1.61
CA PHE A 30 6.11 -3.53 -0.60
C PHE A 30 6.54 -4.88 -1.18
N ASN A 31 6.13 -5.20 -2.41
CA ASN A 31 6.58 -6.43 -3.07
C ASN A 31 8.11 -6.46 -3.20
N LEU A 32 8.72 -5.33 -3.57
CA LEU A 32 10.18 -5.22 -3.68
C LEU A 32 10.88 -5.42 -2.33
N GLN A 33 10.30 -4.92 -1.24
CA GLN A 33 10.81 -5.15 0.11
C GLN A 33 10.71 -6.63 0.50
N THR A 34 9.59 -7.29 0.24
CA THR A 34 9.43 -8.72 0.51
C THR A 34 10.41 -9.55 -0.32
N MET A 35 10.57 -9.24 -1.60
CA MET A 35 11.56 -9.88 -2.48
C MET A 35 12.99 -9.69 -1.94
N LEU A 36 13.32 -8.50 -1.45
CA LEU A 36 14.61 -8.22 -0.82
C LEU A 36 14.83 -9.06 0.44
N LEU A 37 13.80 -9.21 1.27
CA LEU A 37 13.84 -10.06 2.47
C LEU A 37 13.92 -11.56 2.16
N CYS A 38 13.61 -11.98 0.93
CA CYS A 38 13.81 -13.35 0.47
C CYS A 38 15.28 -13.65 0.11
N LEU A 39 16.10 -12.62 -0.19
CA LEU A 39 17.48 -12.85 -0.64
C LEU A 39 18.35 -13.62 0.39
N PRO A 40 18.26 -13.37 1.71
CA PRO A 40 19.00 -14.13 2.72
C PRO A 40 18.62 -15.62 2.82
N LEU A 41 17.51 -16.06 2.21
CA LEU A 41 17.17 -17.49 2.19
C LEU A 41 18.05 -18.26 1.20
N PHE A 42 18.63 -17.59 0.20
CA PHE A 42 19.60 -18.18 -0.70
C PHE A 42 20.98 -18.27 -0.03
N ASP A 43 21.76 -19.28 -0.43
CA ASP A 43 23.11 -19.44 0.09
C ASP A 43 24.14 -18.72 -0.78
N ASP A 44 25.34 -18.50 -0.23
CA ASP A 44 26.44 -17.85 -0.94
C ASP A 44 26.75 -18.49 -2.31
N ALA A 45 26.61 -19.81 -2.44
CA ALA A 45 26.89 -20.50 -3.70
C ALA A 45 25.88 -20.14 -4.79
N ALA A 46 24.59 -20.02 -4.45
CA ALA A 46 23.57 -19.56 -5.38
C ALA A 46 23.74 -18.08 -5.72
N LEU A 47 23.96 -17.23 -4.71
CA LEU A 47 24.12 -15.79 -4.91
C LEU A 47 25.36 -15.44 -5.75
N ARG A 48 26.46 -16.21 -5.63
CA ARG A 48 27.67 -16.03 -6.45
C ARG A 48 27.47 -16.23 -7.94
N ARG A 49 26.43 -16.98 -8.36
CA ARG A 49 26.13 -17.16 -9.78
C ARG A 49 25.48 -15.93 -10.41
N ILE A 50 24.91 -15.06 -9.58
CA ILE A 50 24.11 -13.90 -10.02
C ILE A 50 24.84 -12.59 -9.71
N LEU A 51 25.54 -12.50 -8.57
CA LEU A 51 26.19 -11.28 -8.11
C LEU A 51 27.54 -11.02 -8.79
N PRO A 52 27.87 -9.75 -9.10
CA PRO A 52 29.19 -9.33 -9.57
C PRO A 52 30.33 -9.81 -8.66
N SER A 53 31.48 -10.17 -9.28
CA SER A 53 32.68 -10.63 -8.57
C SER A 53 33.22 -9.61 -7.54
N ARG A 54 33.00 -8.30 -7.77
CA ARG A 54 33.38 -7.23 -6.84
C ARG A 54 32.62 -7.32 -5.50
N LEU A 55 31.31 -7.50 -5.54
CA LEU A 55 30.46 -7.59 -4.33
C LEU A 55 30.76 -8.85 -3.52
N THR A 56 30.96 -9.98 -4.21
CA THR A 56 31.31 -11.25 -3.55
C THR A 56 32.71 -11.21 -2.93
N SER A 57 33.65 -10.47 -3.51
CA SER A 57 34.99 -10.26 -2.93
C SER A 57 34.97 -9.40 -1.67
N LEU A 58 34.10 -8.37 -1.63
CA LEU A 58 33.91 -7.50 -0.46
C LEU A 58 33.27 -8.26 0.71
N ALA A 59 32.22 -9.04 0.44
CA ALA A 59 31.55 -9.85 1.46
C ALA A 59 32.48 -10.91 2.09
N ARG A 60 33.49 -11.38 1.34
CA ARG A 60 34.50 -12.32 1.83
C ARG A 60 35.62 -11.68 2.64
N ARG A 61 35.90 -10.39 2.46
CA ARG A 61 36.94 -9.66 3.23
C ARG A 61 36.45 -9.48 4.67
N GLY A 62 36.60 -10.52 5.49
CA GLY A 62 36.26 -10.51 6.92
C GLY A 62 35.39 -11.69 7.38
N ALA A 63 34.86 -12.51 6.47
CA ALA A 63 34.04 -13.65 6.82
C ALA A 63 34.89 -14.79 7.42
N LYS A 64 34.84 -14.96 8.74
CA LYS A 64 35.40 -16.14 9.40
C LYS A 64 34.38 -17.27 9.35
N SER A 65 34.79 -18.44 8.85
CA SER A 65 33.95 -19.64 8.94
C SER A 65 33.81 -20.03 10.41
N GLN A 66 32.61 -19.87 10.96
CA GLN A 66 32.27 -20.34 12.29
C GLN A 66 31.19 -21.41 12.18
N THR A 67 31.48 -22.60 12.69
CA THR A 67 30.46 -23.61 12.92
C THR A 67 29.65 -23.21 14.15
N PRO A 68 28.34 -23.01 14.04
CA PRO A 68 27.52 -22.66 15.21
C PRO A 68 27.62 -23.76 16.27
N ARG A 69 27.71 -23.36 17.55
CA ARG A 69 27.74 -24.29 18.68
C ARG A 69 26.42 -25.07 18.74
N ARG A 70 26.47 -26.36 19.10
CA ARG A 70 25.27 -27.23 19.20
C ARG A 70 24.14 -26.62 20.04
N ALA A 71 24.47 -25.97 21.17
CA ALA A 71 23.48 -25.33 22.03
C ALA A 71 22.73 -24.19 21.30
N VAL A 72 23.45 -23.35 20.55
CA VAL A 72 22.86 -22.31 19.70
C VAL A 72 22.02 -22.95 18.61
N THR A 73 22.50 -24.07 18.04
CA THR A 73 21.76 -24.82 17.04
C THR A 73 20.38 -25.27 17.57
N ILE A 74 20.37 -25.86 18.76
CA ILE A 74 19.15 -26.35 19.41
C ILE A 74 18.21 -25.18 19.76
N ALA A 75 18.74 -24.10 20.36
CA ALA A 75 17.93 -22.96 20.78
C ALA A 75 17.19 -22.29 19.61
N VAL A 76 17.89 -22.01 18.50
CA VAL A 76 17.26 -21.36 17.35
C VAL A 76 16.27 -22.30 16.66
N ASN A 77 16.52 -23.61 16.62
CA ASN A 77 15.54 -24.58 16.13
C ASN A 77 14.26 -24.57 16.98
N ALA A 78 14.40 -24.55 18.31
CA ALA A 78 13.26 -24.52 19.22
C ALA A 78 12.42 -23.25 19.03
N VAL A 79 13.07 -22.08 18.93
CA VAL A 79 12.40 -20.80 18.63
C VAL A 79 11.73 -20.84 17.26
N SER A 80 12.42 -21.36 16.23
CA SER A 80 11.85 -21.45 14.88
C SER A 80 10.60 -22.36 14.85
N LEU A 81 10.64 -23.48 15.57
CA LEU A 81 9.51 -24.40 15.66
C LEU A 81 8.33 -23.77 16.41
N LEU A 82 8.60 -23.05 17.51
CA LEU A 82 7.59 -22.28 18.23
C LEU A 82 6.94 -21.23 17.31
N MET A 83 7.73 -20.45 16.57
CA MET A 83 7.22 -19.47 15.62
C MET A 83 6.30 -20.10 14.56
N VAL A 84 6.70 -21.25 14.00
CA VAL A 84 5.87 -21.99 13.03
C VAL A 84 4.59 -22.47 13.70
N ALA A 85 4.65 -23.02 14.90
CA ALA A 85 3.46 -23.48 15.63
C ALA A 85 2.47 -22.34 15.89
N LEU A 86 2.95 -21.19 16.39
CA LEU A 86 2.15 -19.99 16.61
C LEU A 86 1.54 -19.47 15.30
N SER A 87 2.33 -19.44 14.22
CA SER A 87 1.83 -19.05 12.89
C SER A 87 0.72 -19.96 12.38
N LEU A 88 0.80 -21.27 12.67
CA LEU A 88 -0.24 -22.23 12.28
C LEU A 88 -1.53 -22.04 13.09
N VAL A 89 -1.42 -21.72 14.39
CA VAL A 89 -2.59 -21.40 15.24
C VAL A 89 -3.32 -20.17 14.69
N GLN A 90 -2.61 -19.06 14.53
CA GLN A 90 -3.19 -17.82 14.00
C GLN A 90 -3.74 -17.99 12.58
N MET A 91 -3.11 -18.84 11.77
CA MET A 91 -3.61 -19.17 10.43
C MET A 91 -4.91 -19.98 10.49
N ASP A 92 -5.01 -20.98 11.34
CA ASP A 92 -6.21 -21.80 11.52
C ASP A 92 -7.40 -20.94 11.94
N GLU A 93 -7.25 -20.11 12.98
CA GLU A 93 -8.28 -19.18 13.44
C GLU A 93 -8.74 -18.23 12.32
N ARG A 94 -7.78 -17.71 11.54
CA ARG A 94 -8.08 -16.79 10.43
C ARG A 94 -8.91 -17.42 9.32
N PHE A 95 -8.81 -18.73 9.12
CA PHE A 95 -9.61 -19.48 8.16
C PHE A 95 -10.89 -20.09 8.77
N GLY A 96 -11.28 -19.63 9.97
CA GLY A 96 -12.49 -20.07 10.67
C GLY A 96 -12.33 -21.41 11.38
N GLY A 97 -11.10 -21.86 11.59
CA GLY A 97 -10.76 -23.02 12.40
C GLY A 97 -10.91 -22.73 13.89
N SER A 98 -10.85 -23.82 14.67
CA SER A 98 -10.93 -23.78 16.13
C SER A 98 -9.75 -24.58 16.69
N PRO A 99 -8.56 -23.95 16.83
CA PRO A 99 -7.38 -24.67 17.27
C PRO A 99 -7.55 -25.22 18.70
N PRO A 100 -6.77 -26.25 19.07
CA PRO A 100 -6.85 -26.83 20.41
C PRO A 100 -6.58 -25.77 21.49
N GLY A 101 -7.38 -25.77 22.56
CA GLY A 101 -7.26 -24.79 23.67
C GLY A 101 -5.84 -24.59 24.23
N PRO A 102 -5.00 -25.64 24.40
CA PRO A 102 -3.62 -25.46 24.82
C PRO A 102 -2.77 -24.66 23.83
N ALA A 103 -3.02 -24.77 22.52
CA ALA A 103 -2.29 -24.04 21.50
C ALA A 103 -2.67 -22.55 21.49
N VAL A 104 -3.96 -22.25 21.67
CA VAL A 104 -4.47 -20.88 21.84
C VAL A 104 -3.87 -20.22 23.07
N ALA A 105 -3.87 -20.91 24.22
CA ALA A 105 -3.29 -20.38 25.45
C ALA A 105 -1.78 -20.06 25.31
N ILE A 106 -1.03 -20.83 24.51
CA ILE A 106 0.38 -20.54 24.23
C ILE A 106 0.52 -19.30 23.33
N ASP A 107 -0.36 -19.13 22.34
CA ASP A 107 -0.38 -17.95 21.47
C ASP A 107 -0.72 -16.67 22.25
N GLU A 108 -1.74 -16.71 23.13
CA GLU A 108 -2.12 -15.59 24.01
C GLU A 108 -0.95 -15.15 24.92
N VAL A 109 -0.17 -16.09 25.46
CA VAL A 109 1.04 -15.77 26.25
C VAL A 109 2.14 -15.14 25.39
N ALA A 110 2.24 -15.54 24.12
CA ALA A 110 3.23 -15.04 23.18
C ALA A 110 2.83 -13.70 22.51
N GLU A 111 1.54 -13.38 22.49
CA GLU A 111 0.96 -12.21 21.81
C GLU A 111 1.66 -10.88 22.15
N PRO A 112 1.97 -10.55 23.43
CA PRO A 112 2.59 -9.26 23.77
C PRO A 112 3.98 -9.06 23.18
N PHE A 113 4.65 -10.14 22.77
CA PHE A 113 5.98 -10.07 22.16
C PHE A 113 5.94 -9.79 20.66
N HIS A 114 4.77 -9.89 20.01
CA HIS A 114 4.58 -9.71 18.57
C HIS A 114 5.61 -10.47 17.71
N ILE A 115 6.02 -11.67 18.17
CA ILE A 115 7.00 -12.53 17.47
C ILE A 115 6.40 -13.09 16.18
N VAL A 116 5.10 -13.39 16.23
CA VAL A 116 4.27 -13.76 15.08
C VAL A 116 3.07 -12.82 15.10
N SER A 117 2.66 -12.33 13.94
CA SER A 117 1.50 -11.45 13.85
C SER A 117 0.72 -11.72 12.57
N PRO A 118 -0.61 -11.68 12.62
CA PRO A 118 -1.44 -11.86 11.45
C PRO A 118 -1.46 -10.54 10.67
N TYR A 119 -0.40 -10.24 9.93
CA TYR A 119 -0.35 -9.02 9.14
C TYR A 119 -1.08 -9.21 7.81
N GLY A 120 -2.12 -8.42 7.58
CA GLY A 120 -2.77 -8.31 6.28
C GLY A 120 -3.28 -6.90 6.09
N LEU A 121 -2.54 -6.07 5.36
CA LEU A 121 -2.90 -4.67 5.12
C LEU A 121 -4.31 -4.52 4.51
N PHE A 122 -4.74 -5.56 3.78
CA PHE A 122 -6.03 -5.64 3.08
C PHE A 122 -6.63 -7.04 3.19
N SER A 123 -6.81 -7.54 4.41
CA SER A 123 -7.44 -8.85 4.66
C SER A 123 -8.88 -8.93 4.16
N VAL A 124 -9.58 -7.81 4.15
CA VAL A 124 -10.93 -7.64 3.59
C VAL A 124 -10.84 -6.54 2.54
N MET A 125 -11.27 -6.84 1.31
CA MET A 125 -11.28 -5.89 0.21
C MET A 125 -12.68 -5.39 -0.09
N THR A 126 -12.79 -4.09 -0.36
CA THR A 126 -14.03 -3.51 -0.87
C THR A 126 -14.26 -4.01 -2.29
N THR A 127 -15.51 -4.34 -2.60
CA THR A 127 -15.95 -4.69 -3.96
C THR A 127 -16.24 -3.47 -4.81
N GLU A 128 -16.45 -2.33 -4.16
CA GLU A 128 -16.74 -1.02 -4.76
C GLU A 128 -15.55 -0.08 -4.57
N ARG A 129 -15.47 0.94 -5.43
CA ARG A 129 -14.38 1.92 -5.45
C ARG A 129 -14.95 3.33 -5.38
N ASP A 130 -15.11 3.83 -4.16
CA ASP A 130 -15.43 5.23 -3.94
C ASP A 130 -14.20 6.11 -4.11
N GLU A 131 -14.40 7.23 -4.81
CA GLU A 131 -13.37 8.21 -5.09
C GLU A 131 -13.89 9.61 -4.81
N ILE A 132 -13.10 10.36 -4.05
CA ILE A 132 -13.35 11.78 -3.82
C ILE A 132 -12.80 12.56 -5.02
N ILE A 133 -13.65 13.40 -5.59
CA ILE A 133 -13.32 14.35 -6.65
C ILE A 133 -13.35 15.75 -6.05
N VAL A 134 -12.21 16.42 -6.07
CA VAL A 134 -12.06 17.78 -5.52
C VAL A 134 -12.21 18.77 -6.64
N GLU A 135 -13.03 19.79 -6.42
CA GLU A 135 -13.33 20.80 -7.42
C GLU A 135 -13.11 22.21 -6.87
N GLY A 136 -12.63 23.10 -7.74
CA GLY A 136 -12.56 24.54 -7.48
C GLY A 136 -13.56 25.32 -8.33
N SER A 137 -13.92 26.51 -7.88
CA SER A 137 -14.77 27.44 -8.63
C SER A 137 -14.48 28.91 -8.27
N ASP A 138 -14.52 29.78 -9.29
CA ASP A 138 -14.38 31.23 -9.11
C ASP A 138 -15.71 31.89 -8.69
N ASN A 139 -16.84 31.35 -9.16
CA ASN A 139 -18.18 31.93 -9.01
C ASN A 139 -19.13 31.05 -8.18
N GLY A 140 -18.75 29.81 -7.88
CA GLY A 140 -19.56 28.83 -7.17
C GLY A 140 -20.67 28.19 -8.01
N VAL A 141 -20.64 28.36 -9.33
CA VAL A 141 -21.59 27.80 -10.31
C VAL A 141 -20.88 26.85 -11.27
N GLN A 142 -19.78 27.29 -11.87
CA GLN A 142 -18.94 26.47 -12.74
C GLN A 142 -17.81 25.85 -11.93
N TRP A 143 -17.76 24.53 -11.88
CA TRP A 143 -16.79 23.77 -11.11
C TRP A 143 -15.79 23.09 -12.05
N ARG A 144 -14.51 23.10 -11.66
CA ARG A 144 -13.43 22.45 -12.39
C ARG A 144 -12.71 21.47 -11.47
N GLU A 145 -12.55 20.24 -11.93
CA GLU A 145 -11.92 19.15 -11.18
C GLU A 145 -10.40 19.34 -11.10
N TYR A 146 -9.85 19.12 -9.90
CA TYR A 146 -8.43 18.90 -9.70
C TYR A 146 -8.10 17.44 -10.03
N GLU A 147 -7.21 17.21 -11.00
CA GLU A 147 -6.83 15.87 -11.39
C GLU A 147 -5.66 15.36 -10.55
N PHE A 148 -5.81 14.17 -10.01
CA PHE A 148 -4.76 13.48 -9.27
C PHE A 148 -3.92 12.61 -10.22
N ARG A 149 -2.69 12.27 -9.85
CA ARG A 149 -1.73 11.62 -10.76
C ARG A 149 -1.99 10.14 -10.97
N TYR A 150 -2.38 9.42 -9.91
CA TYR A 150 -2.35 7.96 -9.89
C TYR A 150 -3.68 7.31 -9.49
N LYS A 151 -4.57 8.01 -8.78
CA LYS A 151 -5.94 7.49 -8.52
C LYS A 151 -6.87 7.67 -9.74
N PRO A 152 -8.00 6.95 -9.81
CA PRO A 152 -9.04 7.23 -10.81
C PRO A 152 -9.53 8.70 -10.76
N GLY A 153 -9.82 9.22 -11.95
CA GLY A 153 -10.23 10.61 -12.22
C GLY A 153 -10.93 10.64 -13.57
N ASP A 154 -10.31 11.22 -14.60
CA ASP A 154 -10.81 11.13 -15.98
C ASP A 154 -11.17 9.68 -16.39
N ILE A 155 -12.43 9.49 -16.81
CA ILE A 155 -12.99 8.20 -17.25
C ILE A 155 -12.29 7.60 -18.47
N LYS A 156 -11.57 8.41 -19.24
CA LYS A 156 -10.79 7.97 -20.41
C LYS A 156 -9.34 7.63 -20.08
N ARG A 157 -8.87 7.91 -18.86
CA ARG A 157 -7.50 7.66 -18.46
C ARG A 157 -7.34 6.24 -17.95
N SER A 158 -6.45 5.46 -18.57
CA SER A 158 -6.05 4.16 -18.04
C SER A 158 -5.32 4.31 -16.70
N PRO A 159 -5.49 3.37 -15.74
CA PRO A 159 -4.68 3.38 -14.53
C PRO A 159 -3.17 3.28 -14.87
N PRO A 160 -2.33 4.20 -14.36
CA PRO A 160 -0.90 4.19 -14.64
C PRO A 160 -0.17 3.15 -13.79
N TRP A 161 1.06 2.80 -14.18
CA TRP A 161 1.99 2.04 -13.36
C TRP A 161 2.83 2.99 -12.51
N ASN A 162 2.85 2.84 -11.18
CA ASN A 162 3.55 3.77 -10.30
C ASN A 162 4.70 3.15 -9.51
N ILE A 163 4.83 1.82 -9.47
CA ILE A 163 5.94 1.13 -8.80
C ILE A 163 7.29 1.63 -9.37
N PRO A 164 8.29 1.98 -8.54
CA PRO A 164 8.36 1.81 -7.08
C PRO A 164 7.87 3.00 -6.25
N HIS A 165 7.31 4.04 -6.88
CA HIS A 165 6.81 5.23 -6.19
C HIS A 165 5.48 4.94 -5.45
N GLN A 166 5.34 5.46 -4.23
CA GLN A 166 4.05 5.47 -3.52
C GLN A 166 3.48 6.90 -3.49
N PRO A 167 2.40 7.17 -4.24
CA PRO A 167 1.76 8.46 -4.22
C PRO A 167 0.96 8.63 -2.93
N ARG A 168 1.58 9.26 -1.94
CA ARG A 168 1.03 9.35 -0.58
C ARG A 168 -0.33 10.04 -0.54
N LEU A 169 -0.50 11.13 -1.30
CA LEU A 169 -1.76 11.86 -1.35
C LEU A 169 -2.87 11.02 -1.99
N ASP A 170 -2.69 10.53 -3.22
CA ASP A 170 -3.64 9.65 -3.91
C ASP A 170 -4.02 8.41 -3.07
N TRP A 171 -3.03 7.83 -2.40
CA TRP A 171 -3.24 6.71 -1.48
C TRP A 171 -4.10 7.10 -0.28
N GLN A 172 -3.83 8.25 0.34
CA GLN A 172 -4.64 8.77 1.46
C GLN A 172 -6.07 9.08 1.04
N MET A 173 -6.30 9.56 -0.20
CA MET A 173 -7.66 9.82 -0.71
C MET A 173 -8.51 8.54 -0.75
N ARG A 174 -7.92 7.37 -1.06
CA ARG A 174 -8.63 6.08 -1.00
C ARG A 174 -9.19 5.80 0.39
N PHE A 175 -8.41 6.06 1.44
CA PHE A 175 -8.88 5.86 2.82
C PHE A 175 -9.84 6.96 3.26
N ALA A 176 -9.62 8.19 2.81
CA ALA A 176 -10.54 9.30 3.09
C ALA A 176 -11.95 8.99 2.60
N ALA A 177 -12.10 8.38 1.42
CA ALA A 177 -13.40 7.99 0.88
C ALA A 177 -14.19 7.02 1.78
N LEU A 178 -13.51 6.29 2.67
CA LEU A 178 -14.12 5.36 3.63
C LEU A 178 -14.45 5.99 4.98
N ASP A 179 -14.13 7.27 5.18
CA ASP A 179 -14.27 7.97 6.47
C ASP A 179 -14.97 9.33 6.30
N ASP A 180 -15.44 9.90 7.40
CA ASP A 180 -16.07 11.22 7.45
C ASP A 180 -15.00 12.32 7.38
N PRO A 181 -15.11 13.31 6.47
CA PRO A 181 -14.11 14.35 6.32
C PRO A 181 -13.91 15.20 7.59
N ARG A 182 -14.91 15.28 8.48
CA ARG A 182 -14.81 15.99 9.76
C ARG A 182 -13.80 15.33 10.71
N ARG A 183 -13.51 14.04 10.51
CA ARG A 183 -12.49 13.29 11.26
C ARG A 183 -11.10 13.34 10.63
N LEU A 184 -10.96 14.02 9.49
CA LEU A 184 -9.71 14.09 8.72
C LEU A 184 -9.17 15.54 8.67
N PRO A 185 -8.49 16.04 9.72
CA PRO A 185 -7.95 17.40 9.74
C PRO A 185 -7.03 17.70 8.55
N TRP A 186 -6.25 16.71 8.09
CA TRP A 186 -5.36 16.86 6.95
C TRP A 186 -6.13 17.16 5.65
N PHE A 187 -7.34 16.62 5.48
CA PHE A 187 -8.15 16.82 4.27
C PHE A 187 -8.69 18.25 4.21
N SER A 188 -9.21 18.76 5.33
CA SER A 188 -9.63 20.16 5.43
C SER A 188 -8.46 21.13 5.20
N ARG A 189 -7.26 20.82 5.73
CA ARG A 189 -6.04 21.60 5.46
C ARG A 189 -5.60 21.50 4.01
N PHE A 190 -5.76 20.35 3.37
CA PHE A 190 -5.49 20.19 1.95
C PHE A 190 -6.40 21.11 1.12
N LEU A 191 -7.70 21.13 1.39
CA LEU A 191 -8.66 22.04 0.72
C LEU A 191 -8.34 23.52 0.95
N GLU A 192 -7.95 23.89 2.18
CA GLU A 192 -7.50 25.25 2.51
C GLU A 192 -6.28 25.66 1.65
N ARG A 193 -5.28 24.78 1.52
CA ARG A 193 -4.08 25.06 0.70
C ARG A 193 -4.38 25.13 -0.79
N LEU A 194 -5.41 24.43 -1.27
CA LEU A 194 -5.91 24.60 -2.65
C LEU A 194 -6.59 25.96 -2.84
N LEU A 195 -7.36 26.44 -1.86
CA LEU A 195 -7.94 27.79 -1.89
C LEU A 195 -6.87 28.90 -1.84
N GLU A 196 -5.70 28.61 -1.31
CA GLU A 196 -4.53 29.51 -1.33
C GLU A 196 -3.67 29.34 -2.59
N ASN A 197 -3.97 28.35 -3.45
CA ASN A 197 -3.17 27.94 -4.60
C ASN A 197 -1.69 27.65 -4.24
N GLU A 198 -1.47 27.02 -3.09
CA GLU A 198 -0.13 26.79 -2.55
C GLU A 198 0.68 25.83 -3.46
N PRO A 199 1.84 26.25 -4.04
CA PRO A 199 2.58 25.47 -5.03
C PRO A 199 3.05 24.10 -4.55
N SER A 200 3.40 24.01 -3.25
CA SER A 200 3.84 22.75 -2.63
C SER A 200 2.72 21.70 -2.55
N VAL A 201 1.45 22.12 -2.60
CA VAL A 201 0.27 21.26 -2.61
C VAL A 201 -0.23 21.02 -4.02
N THR A 202 -0.35 22.07 -4.84
CA THR A 202 -0.83 21.93 -6.22
C THR A 202 0.14 21.13 -7.09
N GLY A 203 1.44 21.17 -6.80
CA GLY A 203 2.44 20.33 -7.47
C GLY A 203 2.27 18.81 -7.24
N LEU A 204 1.55 18.41 -6.18
CA LEU A 204 1.22 17.00 -5.93
C LEU A 204 0.16 16.46 -6.91
N LEU A 205 -0.63 17.36 -7.50
CA LEU A 205 -1.69 17.04 -8.44
C LEU A 205 -1.13 16.97 -9.87
N GLU A 206 -1.85 16.28 -10.75
CA GLU A 206 -1.52 16.23 -12.18
C GLU A 206 -1.93 17.53 -12.88
N THR A 207 -3.17 17.98 -12.62
CA THR A 207 -3.72 19.19 -13.24
C THR A 207 -4.29 20.11 -12.16
N ASN A 208 -3.82 21.36 -12.16
CA ASN A 208 -4.42 22.46 -11.43
C ASN A 208 -5.22 23.33 -12.42
N PRO A 209 -6.57 23.37 -12.33
CA PRO A 209 -7.40 24.21 -13.20
C PRO A 209 -7.36 25.72 -12.86
N PHE A 210 -6.56 26.12 -11.87
CA PHE A 210 -6.41 27.48 -11.37
C PHE A 210 -4.92 27.90 -11.28
N PRO A 211 -4.15 27.85 -12.38
CA PRO A 211 -2.70 28.09 -12.33
C PRO A 211 -2.35 29.54 -11.98
N ASP A 212 -3.11 30.51 -12.50
CA ASP A 212 -2.78 31.93 -12.38
C ASP A 212 -3.40 32.60 -11.16
N LYS A 213 -4.56 32.13 -10.70
CA LYS A 213 -5.31 32.73 -9.60
C LYS A 213 -6.02 31.64 -8.78
N PRO A 214 -5.93 31.67 -7.44
CA PRO A 214 -6.65 30.72 -6.58
C PRO A 214 -8.17 30.75 -6.82
N PRO A 215 -8.85 29.59 -6.68
CA PRO A 215 -10.31 29.55 -6.72
C PRO A 215 -10.91 30.26 -5.50
N THR A 216 -12.09 30.86 -5.67
CA THR A 216 -12.85 31.45 -4.55
C THR A 216 -13.48 30.37 -3.67
N TYR A 217 -13.89 29.26 -4.28
CA TYR A 217 -14.60 28.17 -3.63
C TYR A 217 -13.96 26.82 -3.94
N VAL A 218 -14.05 25.91 -2.99
CA VAL A 218 -13.75 24.48 -3.19
C VAL A 218 -14.91 23.64 -2.67
N ARG A 219 -15.06 22.45 -3.24
CA ARG A 219 -15.95 21.39 -2.74
C ARG A 219 -15.34 20.04 -3.04
N ALA A 220 -15.90 19.00 -2.45
CA ALA A 220 -15.55 17.62 -2.82
C ALA A 220 -16.80 16.78 -3.00
N GLU A 221 -16.87 16.05 -4.10
CA GLU A 221 -17.94 15.11 -4.42
C GLU A 221 -17.45 13.68 -4.27
N LEU A 222 -18.34 12.77 -3.91
CA LEU A 222 -18.05 11.34 -3.81
C LEU A 222 -18.65 10.64 -5.03
N TYR A 223 -17.81 9.92 -5.75
CA TYR A 223 -18.20 9.14 -6.92
C TYR A 223 -17.89 7.67 -6.70
N GLU A 224 -18.81 6.81 -7.09
CA GLU A 224 -18.55 5.38 -7.23
C GLU A 224 -17.94 5.13 -8.61
N TYR A 225 -16.77 4.51 -8.66
CA TYR A 225 -16.07 4.13 -9.89
C TYR A 225 -16.16 2.63 -10.14
N THR A 226 -16.40 2.27 -11.40
CA THR A 226 -16.38 0.89 -11.87
C THR A 226 -15.50 0.79 -13.12
N TYR A 227 -14.89 -0.37 -13.34
CA TYR A 227 -14.22 -0.62 -14.62
C TYR A 227 -15.27 -0.68 -15.73
N SER A 228 -15.02 0.02 -16.83
CA SER A 228 -15.82 -0.18 -18.04
C SER A 228 -15.66 -1.63 -18.49
N GLY A 229 -16.78 -2.33 -18.70
CA GLY A 229 -16.80 -3.75 -19.11
C GLY A 229 -16.26 -4.00 -20.53
N SER A 230 -16.54 -5.18 -21.07
CA SER A 230 -16.14 -5.56 -22.45
C SER A 230 -16.72 -4.62 -23.52
N ASP A 231 -17.84 -3.97 -23.23
CA ASP A 231 -18.38 -2.85 -23.99
C ASP A 231 -17.63 -1.57 -23.58
N ARG A 232 -16.34 -1.49 -23.92
CA ARG A 232 -15.60 -0.21 -23.93
C ARG A 232 -16.27 0.71 -24.95
N ALA A 233 -17.39 1.31 -24.57
CA ALA A 233 -18.04 2.35 -25.33
C ALA A 233 -16.99 3.44 -25.57
N ALA A 234 -16.47 3.49 -26.80
CA ALA A 234 -15.57 4.54 -27.29
C ALA A 234 -14.35 4.86 -26.40
N GLY A 235 -13.59 3.85 -25.95
CA GLY A 235 -12.27 4.08 -25.34
C GLY A 235 -12.28 4.59 -23.90
N GLN A 236 -13.40 4.47 -23.19
CA GLN A 236 -13.49 4.70 -21.74
C GLN A 236 -12.88 3.53 -20.96
N TRP A 237 -12.17 3.86 -19.86
CA TRP A 237 -11.62 2.91 -18.89
C TRP A 237 -12.49 2.78 -17.65
N TRP A 238 -13.21 3.84 -17.29
CA TRP A 238 -14.03 3.90 -16.09
C TRP A 238 -15.48 4.30 -16.38
N GLY A 239 -16.42 3.70 -15.66
CA GLY A 239 -17.71 4.30 -15.38
C GLY A 239 -17.65 5.02 -14.03
N ARG A 240 -18.31 6.17 -13.91
CA ARG A 240 -18.46 6.85 -12.62
C ARG A 240 -19.90 7.30 -12.40
N ARG A 241 -20.39 7.17 -11.17
CA ARG A 241 -21.72 7.62 -10.75
C ARG A 241 -21.58 8.50 -9.52
N LEU A 242 -22.21 9.67 -9.53
CA LEU A 242 -22.23 10.55 -8.36
C LEU A 242 -22.98 9.85 -7.22
N ALA A 243 -22.29 9.58 -6.12
CA ALA A 243 -22.86 9.00 -4.91
C ALA A 243 -23.39 10.09 -3.98
N GLY A 244 -22.74 11.25 -3.95
CA GLY A 244 -23.19 12.40 -3.19
C GLY A 244 -22.10 13.45 -2.96
N LEU A 245 -22.38 14.36 -2.03
CA LEU A 245 -21.45 15.40 -1.62
C LEU A 245 -20.58 14.88 -0.48
N TYR A 246 -19.26 14.87 -0.67
CA TYR A 246 -18.31 14.47 0.38
C TYR A 246 -18.01 15.65 1.31
N PHE A 247 -17.66 16.81 0.75
CA PHE A 247 -17.37 18.03 1.49
C PHE A 247 -18.10 19.23 0.88
N PRO A 248 -18.84 20.02 1.68
CA PRO A 248 -19.65 21.10 1.15
C PRO A 248 -18.81 22.23 0.58
N LYS A 249 -19.46 23.07 -0.24
CA LYS A 249 -18.87 24.32 -0.74
C LYS A 249 -18.31 25.14 0.42
N ALA A 250 -17.01 25.41 0.35
CA ALA A 250 -16.29 26.23 1.32
C ALA A 250 -15.46 27.30 0.61
N ARG A 251 -15.14 28.36 1.35
CA ARG A 251 -14.22 29.44 0.95
C ARG A 251 -13.37 29.84 2.14
N LEU A 252 -12.25 30.50 1.89
CA LEU A 252 -11.48 31.12 2.97
C LEU A 252 -12.34 32.16 3.67
N ARG A 253 -12.26 32.21 4.99
CA ARG A 253 -12.81 33.32 5.75
C ARG A 253 -12.03 34.57 5.33
N ALA A 254 -12.73 35.67 5.06
CA ALA A 254 -12.05 36.95 4.89
C ALA A 254 -11.19 37.18 6.15
N LYS A 255 -9.92 37.53 5.96
CA LYS A 255 -9.14 38.06 7.08
C LYS A 255 -9.85 39.36 7.46
N ASP A 256 -10.55 39.34 8.58
CA ASP A 256 -11.06 40.55 9.21
C ASP A 256 -9.83 41.47 9.40
N GLU A 257 -9.84 42.65 8.76
CA GLU A 257 -8.80 43.69 8.86
C GLU A 257 -8.65 44.20 10.31
#